data_AF-A0A3D1XLX0-F1
#
_entry.id   AF-A0A3D1XLX0-F1
#
_cell.length_a   1.000
_cell.length_b   1.000
_cell.length_c   1.000
_cell.angle_alpha   90.00
_cell.angle_beta   90.00
_cell.angle_gamma   90.00
#
_symmetry.space_group_name_H-M   'P 1'
#
loop_
_entity.id
_entity.type
_entity.pdbx_description
1 polymer ?
#
loop_
_entity_poly.entity_id
_entity_poly.type
_entity_poly.pdbx_seq_one_letter_code
_entity_poly.pdbx_strand_id
1 'polypeptide(L)'
;IPLAVLAGILISVGVGIIDYKGIRHIRYIPRADAVVMIIVLSLTVFVDLIQAVAAGMIMASVLFMKQMSDQVTSEVKISSLRTSGKELPWDDEKIPGYIADKIYVKHLDGPLFFGFAPAFQ
;
A
#
# COMPACT_ATOMS: atom_id res chain seq x y z
N ILE A 1 -17.20 28.03 -36.59
CA ILE A 1 -17.79 26.72 -36.21
C ILE A 1 -18.87 26.99 -35.17
N PRO A 2 -20.10 26.49 -35.29
CA PRO A 2 -21.17 26.78 -34.34
C PRO A 2 -20.82 26.29 -32.93
N LEU A 3 -20.98 27.13 -31.90
CA LEU A 3 -20.69 26.77 -30.50
C LEU A 3 -21.51 25.57 -30.01
N ALA A 4 -22.74 25.43 -30.51
CA ALA A 4 -23.61 24.30 -30.22
C ALA A 4 -22.97 22.94 -30.62
N VAL A 5 -22.23 22.91 -31.73
CA VAL A 5 -21.54 21.68 -32.17
C VAL A 5 -20.38 21.34 -31.24
N LEU A 6 -19.62 22.35 -30.78
CA LEU A 6 -18.52 22.13 -29.84
C LEU A 6 -19.02 21.66 -28.47
N ALA A 7 -20.13 22.22 -27.96
CA ALA A 7 -20.75 21.79 -26.72
C ALA A 7 -21.22 20.32 -26.80
N GLY A 8 -21.82 19.92 -27.93
CA GLY A 8 -22.22 18.53 -28.17
C GLY A 8 -21.04 17.56 -28.12
N ILE A 9 -19.90 17.94 -28.73
CA ILE A 9 -18.69 17.12 -28.70
C ILE A 9 -18.11 17.05 -27.29
N LEU A 10 -18.05 18.17 -26.57
CA LEU A 10 -17.47 18.22 -25.23
C LEU A 10 -18.25 17.38 -24.21
N ILE A 11 -19.58 17.37 -24.30
CA ILE A 11 -20.43 16.50 -23.47
C ILE A 11 -20.17 15.04 -23.81
N SER A 12 -20.15 14.67 -25.10
CA SER A 12 -19.92 13.29 -25.52
C SER A 12 -18.55 12.76 -25.07
N VAL A 13 -17.50 13.57 -25.24
CA VAL A 13 -16.14 13.23 -24.82
C VAL A 13 -16.02 13.21 -23.29
N GLY A 14 -16.62 14.18 -22.60
CA GLY A 14 -16.63 14.23 -21.13
C GLY A 14 -17.26 12.97 -20.52
N VAL A 15 -18.40 12.53 -21.06
CA VAL A 15 -19.04 11.27 -20.67
C VAL A 15 -18.15 10.06 -21.00
N GLY A 16 -17.44 10.08 -22.14
CA GLY A 16 -16.51 9.02 -22.52
C GLY A 16 -15.24 8.91 -21.64
N ILE A 17 -14.83 10.00 -20.99
CA ILE A 17 -13.66 10.02 -20.09
C ILE A 17 -14.00 9.44 -18.71
N ILE A 18 -15.26 9.47 -18.28
CA ILE A 18 -15.67 8.98 -16.95
C ILE A 18 -15.41 7.48 -16.86
N ASP A 19 -14.59 7.07 -15.89
CA ASP A 19 -14.32 5.65 -15.63
C ASP A 19 -15.44 5.02 -14.78
N TYR A 20 -16.50 4.58 -15.46
CA TYR A 20 -17.61 3.86 -14.83
C TYR A 20 -17.19 2.52 -14.22
N LYS A 21 -16.15 1.86 -14.75
CA LYS A 21 -15.66 0.59 -14.21
C LYS A 21 -14.96 0.84 -12.88
N GLY A 22 -14.11 1.85 -12.80
CA GLY A 22 -13.42 2.28 -11.57
C GLY A 22 -14.40 2.62 -10.45
N ILE A 23 -15.44 3.40 -10.74
CA ILE A 23 -16.49 3.73 -9.75
C ILE A 23 -17.20 2.46 -9.27
N ARG A 24 -17.51 1.51 -10.16
CA ARG A 24 -18.11 0.22 -9.78
C ARG A 24 -17.15 -0.65 -8.97
N HIS A 25 -15.84 -0.52 -9.19
CA HIS A 25 -14.81 -1.28 -8.51
C HIS A 25 -14.46 -0.76 -7.10
N ILE A 26 -14.92 0.44 -6.72
CA ILE A 26 -14.73 1.03 -5.37
C ILE A 26 -15.03 0.04 -4.24
N ARG A 27 -16.04 -0.81 -4.41
CA ARG A 27 -16.48 -1.72 -3.35
C ARG A 27 -15.58 -2.96 -3.22
N TYR A 28 -14.74 -3.23 -4.22
CA TYR A 28 -13.86 -4.40 -4.27
C TYR A 28 -12.39 -4.09 -3.97
N ILE A 29 -11.98 -2.81 -4.04
CA ILE A 29 -10.62 -2.37 -3.71
C ILE A 29 -10.42 -2.18 -2.20
N PRO A 30 -9.16 -2.16 -1.71
CA PRO A 30 -8.87 -1.82 -0.31
C PRO A 30 -9.55 -0.50 0.09
N ARG A 31 -10.13 -0.47 1.29
CA ARG A 31 -10.89 0.70 1.78
C ARG A 31 -10.04 1.97 1.79
N ALA A 32 -8.75 1.85 2.04
CA ALA A 32 -7.82 2.97 2.04
C ALA A 32 -7.73 3.65 0.66
N ASP A 33 -7.56 2.86 -0.41
CA ASP A 33 -7.45 3.37 -1.77
C ASP A 33 -8.78 3.99 -2.25
N ALA A 34 -9.92 3.38 -1.87
CA ALA A 34 -11.24 3.93 -2.16
C ALA A 34 -11.46 5.32 -1.53
N VAL A 35 -11.00 5.51 -0.29
CA VAL A 35 -11.10 6.79 0.41
C VAL A 35 -10.25 7.86 -0.29
N VAL A 36 -9.00 7.53 -0.66
CA VAL A 36 -8.16 8.48 -1.42
C VAL A 36 -8.83 8.90 -2.72
N MET A 37 -9.39 7.95 -3.46
CA MET A 37 -10.04 8.26 -4.73
C MET A 37 -11.23 9.21 -4.55
N ILE A 38 -12.10 8.98 -3.57
CA ILE A 38 -13.25 9.86 -3.27
C ILE A 38 -12.77 11.27 -2.86
N ILE A 39 -11.73 11.35 -2.03
CA ILE A 39 -11.16 12.63 -1.58
C ILE A 39 -10.58 13.40 -2.78
N VAL A 40 -9.74 12.78 -3.59
CA VAL A 40 -9.10 13.43 -4.76
C VAL A 40 -10.15 13.87 -5.79
N LEU A 41 -11.15 13.02 -6.07
CA LEU A 41 -12.26 13.37 -6.96
C LEU A 41 -13.00 14.61 -6.45
N SER A 42 -13.37 14.61 -5.17
CA SER A 42 -14.09 15.72 -4.55
C SER A 42 -13.25 16.99 -4.56
N LEU A 43 -11.96 16.89 -4.21
CA LEU A 43 -11.04 18.01 -4.17
C LEU A 43 -10.83 18.64 -5.56
N THR A 44 -10.80 17.82 -6.61
CA THR A 44 -10.71 18.28 -8.01
C THR A 44 -11.95 19.07 -8.44
N VAL A 45 -13.13 18.68 -7.97
CA VAL A 45 -14.41 19.34 -8.34
C VAL A 45 -14.64 20.63 -7.55
N PHE A 46 -14.30 20.64 -6.25
CA PHE A 46 -14.63 21.76 -5.36
C PHE A 46 -13.51 22.78 -5.18
N VAL A 47 -12.25 22.41 -5.44
CA VAL A 47 -11.09 23.26 -5.14
C VAL A 47 -10.27 23.55 -6.40
N ASP A 48 -9.34 22.65 -6.76
CA ASP A 48 -8.51 22.80 -7.95
C ASP A 48 -7.80 21.47 -8.28
N LEU A 49 -7.57 21.24 -9.56
CA LEU A 49 -6.91 20.02 -10.06
C LEU A 49 -5.48 19.88 -9.52
N ILE A 50 -4.69 20.96 -9.48
CA ILE A 50 -3.27 20.90 -9.09
C ILE A 50 -3.15 20.51 -7.60
N GLN A 51 -3.97 21.14 -6.76
CA GLN A 51 -3.99 20.85 -5.32
C GLN A 51 -4.50 19.43 -5.04
N ALA A 52 -5.49 18.97 -5.80
CA ALA A 52 -6.01 17.61 -5.69
C ALA A 52 -4.95 16.55 -6.03
N VAL A 53 -4.21 16.76 -7.12
CA VAL A 53 -3.12 15.86 -7.52
C VAL A 53 -2.00 15.85 -6.49
N ALA A 54 -1.59 17.00 -5.97
CA ALA A 54 -0.55 17.09 -4.93
C ALA A 54 -0.95 16.34 -3.65
N ALA A 55 -2.16 16.57 -3.14
CA ALA A 55 -2.68 15.89 -1.96
C ALA A 55 -2.83 14.38 -2.19
N GLY A 56 -3.32 13.99 -3.38
CA GLY A 56 -3.45 12.59 -3.78
C GLY A 56 -2.13 11.83 -3.78
N MET A 57 -1.07 12.43 -4.34
CA MET A 57 0.26 11.81 -4.36
C MET A 57 0.85 11.60 -2.96
N ILE A 58 0.65 12.57 -2.06
CA ILE A 58 1.12 12.46 -0.67
C ILE A 58 0.36 11.32 0.05
N MET A 59 -0.97 11.31 -0.03
CA MET A 59 -1.78 10.25 0.59
C MET A 59 -1.45 8.87 0.03
N ALA A 60 -1.31 8.74 -1.30
CA ALA A 60 -0.96 7.48 -1.94
C ALA A 60 0.41 6.96 -1.50
N SER A 61 1.41 7.84 -1.41
CA SER A 61 2.76 7.48 -0.93
C SER A 61 2.73 6.95 0.50
N VAL A 62 1.99 7.62 1.39
CA VAL A 62 1.86 7.19 2.80
C VAL A 62 1.12 5.86 2.92
N LEU A 63 0.03 5.68 2.17
CA LEU A 63 -0.72 4.43 2.18
C LEU A 63 0.08 3.28 1.58
N PHE A 64 0.86 3.52 0.53
CA PHE A 64 1.75 2.53 -0.04
C PHE A 64 2.78 2.04 1.00
N MET A 65 3.42 2.98 1.71
CA MET A 65 4.34 2.66 2.79
C MET A 65 3.66 1.82 3.90
N LYS A 66 2.43 2.18 4.29
CA LYS A 66 1.66 1.41 5.27
C LYS A 66 1.34 0.00 4.77
N GLN A 67 0.85 -0.14 3.53
CA GLN A 67 0.50 -1.45 2.97
C GLN A 67 1.74 -2.35 2.85
N MET A 68 2.87 -1.81 2.43
CA MET A 68 4.14 -2.53 2.39
C MET A 68 4.58 -2.96 3.79
N SER A 69 4.40 -2.09 4.79
CA SER A 69 4.74 -2.40 6.19
C SER A 69 3.85 -3.48 6.80
N ASP A 70 2.54 -3.41 6.55
CA ASP A 70 1.57 -4.41 7.02
C ASP A 70 1.81 -5.79 6.38
N GLN A 71 2.21 -5.84 5.10
CA GLN A 71 2.54 -7.09 4.39
C GLN A 71 3.78 -7.76 4.97
N VAL A 72 4.86 -7.02 5.16
CA VAL A 72 6.10 -7.53 5.76
C VAL A 72 5.87 -7.98 7.20
N THR A 73 5.12 -7.21 8.01
CA THR A 73 4.78 -7.63 9.38
C THR A 73 3.95 -8.91 9.40
N SER A 74 3.10 -9.14 8.38
CA SER A 74 2.33 -10.37 8.24
C SER A 74 3.20 -11.57 7.82
N GLU A 75 4.35 -11.32 7.18
CA GLU A 75 5.39 -12.31 6.90
C GLU A 75 6.36 -12.55 8.06
N VAL A 76 6.39 -11.67 9.08
CA VAL A 76 7.09 -11.93 10.35
C VAL A 76 6.34 -13.00 11.13
N LYS A 77 6.50 -14.23 10.66
CA LYS A 77 6.02 -15.44 11.32
C LYS A 77 6.95 -15.69 12.50
N ILE A 78 6.58 -15.18 13.67
CA ILE A 78 7.25 -15.46 14.94
C ILE A 78 7.12 -16.96 15.21
N SER A 79 8.03 -17.74 14.63
CA SER A 79 8.11 -19.16 14.81
C SER A 79 9.11 -19.39 15.94
N SER A 80 8.59 -19.66 17.15
CA SER A 80 9.44 -20.09 18.25
C SER A 80 10.25 -21.31 17.80
N LEU A 81 11.54 -21.36 18.17
CA LEU A 81 12.53 -22.38 17.80
C LEU A 81 12.11 -23.84 18.08
N ARG A 82 10.94 -24.09 18.69
CA ARG A 82 10.35 -25.44 18.85
C ARG A 82 9.63 -25.97 17.61
N THR A 83 9.35 -25.13 16.61
CA THR A 83 8.79 -25.51 15.30
C THR A 83 9.80 -25.21 14.18
N SER A 84 11.09 -25.43 14.44
CA SER A 84 12.13 -25.49 13.39
C SER A 84 11.95 -26.76 12.55
N GLY A 85 10.88 -26.82 11.76
CA GLY A 85 10.55 -27.94 10.89
C GLY A 85 10.39 -27.57 9.42
N LYS A 86 10.56 -26.29 9.05
CA LYS A 86 10.36 -25.86 7.65
C LYS A 86 11.36 -24.88 7.06
N GLU A 87 12.20 -24.23 7.84
CA GLU A 87 13.25 -23.35 7.29
C GLU A 87 14.62 -23.91 7.62
N LEU A 88 15.44 -24.05 6.57
CA LEU A 88 16.81 -24.52 6.70
C LEU A 88 17.59 -23.41 7.43
N PRO A 89 18.31 -23.74 8.52
CA PRO A 89 19.20 -22.79 9.17
C PRO A 89 20.16 -22.20 8.14
N TRP A 90 20.41 -20.91 8.22
CA TRP A 90 21.40 -20.28 7.35
C TRP A 90 22.77 -20.89 7.69
N ASP A 91 23.71 -20.94 6.73
CA ASP A 91 24.99 -21.64 6.95
C ASP A 91 25.79 -21.08 8.14
N ASP A 92 25.49 -19.82 8.49
CA ASP A 92 26.09 -19.03 9.57
C ASP A 92 25.43 -19.29 10.95
N GLU A 93 24.26 -19.95 11.00
CA GLU A 93 23.48 -20.22 12.23
C GLU A 93 23.81 -21.56 12.89
N LYS A 94 24.93 -22.20 12.55
CA LYS A 94 25.42 -23.42 13.23
C LYS A 94 25.94 -23.08 14.64
N ILE A 95 25.03 -22.75 15.55
CA ILE A 95 25.34 -22.39 16.93
C ILE A 95 25.62 -23.69 17.73
N PRO A 96 26.75 -23.80 18.43
CA PRO A 96 27.03 -24.96 19.28
C PRO A 96 26.02 -25.04 20.44
N GLY A 97 25.51 -26.26 20.70
CA GLY A 97 24.32 -26.50 21.54
C GLY A 97 24.38 -26.07 23.01
N TYR A 98 25.51 -25.56 23.50
CA TYR A 98 25.64 -25.04 24.87
C TYR A 98 25.19 -23.58 25.04
N ILE A 99 24.94 -22.85 23.94
CA ILE A 99 24.52 -21.43 23.94
C ILE A 99 23.12 -21.23 23.34
N ALA A 100 22.57 -22.26 22.70
CA ALA A 100 21.28 -22.18 22.00
C ALA A 100 20.12 -21.75 22.92
N ASP A 101 20.12 -22.16 24.19
CA ASP A 101 19.09 -21.76 25.17
C ASP A 101 19.22 -20.31 25.68
N LYS A 102 20.28 -19.59 25.30
CA LYS A 102 20.52 -18.20 25.72
C LYS A 102 20.40 -17.20 24.57
N ILE A 103 20.15 -17.65 23.35
CA ILE A 103 20.17 -16.81 22.16
C ILE A 103 18.79 -16.84 21.49
N TYR A 104 18.26 -15.65 21.21
CA TYR A 104 17.05 -15.49 20.42
C TYR A 104 17.44 -14.94 19.06
N VAL A 105 17.13 -15.67 17.98
CA VAL A 105 17.38 -15.21 16.62
C VAL A 105 16.06 -14.77 15.99
N LYS A 106 16.00 -13.51 15.56
CA LYS A 106 14.82 -12.90 14.92
C LYS A 106 15.16 -12.63 13.45
N HIS A 107 14.57 -13.42 12.56
CA HIS A 107 14.62 -13.16 11.13
C HIS A 107 13.65 -12.02 10.79
N LEU A 108 14.15 -11.05 10.03
CA LEU A 108 13.40 -9.89 9.58
C LEU A 108 13.40 -9.91 8.05
N ASP A 109 12.37 -10.50 7.48
CA ASP A 109 12.23 -10.64 6.04
C ASP A 109 11.44 -9.46 5.49
N GLY A 110 12.06 -8.64 4.65
CA GLY A 110 11.42 -7.50 3.98
C GLY A 110 12.30 -6.25 3.86
N PRO A 111 11.89 -5.25 3.07
CA PRO A 111 12.61 -3.99 2.94
C PRO A 111 12.67 -3.21 4.26
N LEU A 112 13.88 -2.84 4.69
CA LEU A 112 14.12 -2.06 5.90
C LEU A 112 13.96 -0.56 5.63
N PHE A 113 12.96 0.08 6.26
CA PHE A 113 12.76 1.53 6.23
C PHE A 113 12.16 2.06 7.54
N PHE A 114 12.20 3.39 7.76
CA PHE A 114 11.79 4.04 9.02
C PHE A 114 10.36 3.71 9.47
N GLY A 115 9.44 3.40 8.55
CA GLY A 115 8.08 2.95 8.86
C GLY A 115 8.01 1.63 9.64
N PHE A 116 9.07 0.82 9.66
CA PHE A 116 9.16 -0.44 10.40
C PHE A 116 9.70 -0.30 11.82
N ALA A 117 10.09 0.90 12.27
CA ALA A 117 10.66 1.10 13.61
C ALA A 117 9.86 0.43 14.75
N PRO A 118 8.50 0.42 14.75
CA PRO A 118 7.73 -0.27 15.79
C PRO A 118 7.91 -1.80 15.81
N ALA A 119 8.29 -2.45 14.70
CA ALA A 119 8.48 -3.90 14.63
C ALA A 119 9.79 -4.39 15.29
N PHE A 120 10.69 -3.47 15.65
CA PHE A 120 11.96 -3.74 16.34
C PHE A 120 11.87 -3.76 17.86
N GLN A 121 10.78 -3.22 18.43
CA GLN A 121 10.52 -3.27 19.87
C GLN A 121 9.95 -4.64 20.28
#